data_AF-A0A1C5DFF8-F1
#
_entry.id   AF-A0A1C5DFF8-F1
#
_cell.length_a   1.000
_cell.length_b   1.000
_cell.length_c   1.000
_cell.angle_alpha   90.00
_cell.angle_beta   90.00
_cell.angle_gamma   90.00
#
_symmetry.space_group_name_H-M   'P 1'
#
loop_
_entity.id
_entity.type
_entity.pdbx_description
1 polymer ?
#
loop_
_entity_poly.entity_id
_entity_poly.type
_entity_poly.pdbx_seq_one_letter_code
_entity_poly.pdbx_strand_id
1 'polypeptide(L)'
;MSIEDEEAAAVLKTVGRQIRLWREAAGLRQGELGALIGYSEEMVSSVERGRRAPKPEFLDATDEAVGAGGKLSATEEDVEKARYPKSVRDLKKLRRSTAASVPAWHDKKSSIGCRGRRSPSYKKR
;
A
#
# COMPACT_ATOMS: atom_id res chain seq x y z
N MET A 1 16.26 -7.49 -12.56
CA MET A 1 15.09 -7.86 -11.74
C MET A 1 15.58 -8.96 -10.82
N SER A 2 15.52 -8.78 -9.50
CA SER A 2 16.01 -9.82 -8.58
C SER A 2 15.05 -11.01 -8.57
N ILE A 3 15.52 -12.20 -8.17
CA ILE A 3 14.65 -13.39 -8.02
C ILE A 3 13.50 -13.08 -7.05
N GLU A 4 13.78 -12.32 -5.98
CA GLU A 4 12.76 -11.88 -5.02
C GLU A 4 11.66 -11.01 -5.66
N ASP A 5 12.03 -10.12 -6.60
CA ASP A 5 11.06 -9.29 -7.34
C ASP A 5 10.19 -10.15 -8.28
N GLU A 6 10.77 -11.19 -8.86
CA GLU A 6 10.06 -12.13 -9.75
C GLU A 6 9.09 -13.01 -8.98
N GLU A 7 9.49 -13.52 -7.81
CA GLU A 7 8.62 -14.24 -6.88
C GLU A 7 7.45 -13.37 -6.40
N ALA A 8 7.75 -12.14 -5.97
CA ALA A 8 6.72 -11.18 -5.57
C ALA A 8 5.72 -10.89 -6.71
N ALA A 9 6.22 -10.67 -7.93
CA ALA A 9 5.38 -10.47 -9.10
C ALA A 9 4.53 -11.70 -9.43
N ALA A 10 5.08 -12.91 -9.25
CA ALA A 10 4.35 -14.15 -9.47
C ALA A 10 3.19 -14.31 -8.46
N VAL A 11 3.41 -13.98 -7.19
CA VAL A 11 2.34 -13.98 -6.17
C VAL A 11 1.25 -12.98 -6.53
N LEU A 12 1.61 -11.74 -6.85
CA LEU A 12 0.63 -10.69 -7.21
C LEU A 12 -0.18 -11.06 -8.46
N LYS A 13 0.45 -11.64 -9.48
CA LYS A 13 -0.26 -12.16 -10.67
C LYS A 13 -1.22 -13.29 -10.31
N THR A 14 -0.83 -14.17 -9.41
CA THR A 14 -1.67 -15.29 -8.96
C THR A 14 -2.93 -14.78 -8.25
N VAL A 15 -2.76 -13.84 -7.31
CA VAL A 15 -3.88 -13.20 -6.60
C VAL A 15 -4.77 -12.44 -7.58
N GLY A 16 -4.18 -11.65 -8.48
CA GLY A 16 -4.93 -10.94 -9.53
C GLY A 16 -5.75 -11.86 -10.42
N ARG A 17 -5.22 -13.04 -10.76
CA ARG A 17 -5.95 -14.07 -11.50
C ARG A 17 -7.12 -14.65 -10.71
N GLN A 18 -6.98 -14.89 -9.41
CA GLN A 18 -8.08 -15.36 -8.56
C GLN A 18 -9.21 -14.33 -8.51
N ILE A 19 -8.89 -13.07 -8.26
CA ILE A 19 -9.86 -11.96 -8.27
C ILE A 19 -10.64 -11.94 -9.59
N ARG A 20 -9.93 -12.05 -10.72
CA ARG A 20 -10.55 -12.10 -12.04
C ARG A 20 -11.52 -13.27 -12.19
N LEU A 21 -11.13 -14.48 -11.76
CA LEU A 21 -11.96 -15.68 -11.87
C LEU A 21 -13.25 -15.55 -11.05
N TRP A 22 -13.15 -15.03 -9.83
CA TRP A 22 -14.32 -14.80 -8.98
C TRP A 22 -15.23 -13.71 -9.54
N ARG A 23 -14.65 -12.62 -10.06
CA ARG A 23 -15.42 -11.57 -10.73
C ARG A 23 -16.18 -12.10 -11.94
N GLU A 24 -15.51 -12.88 -12.80
CA GLU A 24 -16.13 -13.48 -13.99
C GLU A 24 -17.21 -14.50 -13.60
N ALA A 25 -16.99 -15.29 -12.53
CA ALA A 25 -18.00 -16.21 -11.99
C ALA A 25 -19.23 -15.48 -11.43
N ALA A 26 -19.05 -14.29 -10.86
CA ALA A 26 -20.13 -13.40 -10.43
C ALA A 26 -20.80 -12.65 -11.60
N GLY A 27 -20.33 -12.83 -12.85
CA GLY A 27 -20.89 -12.19 -14.03
C GLY A 27 -20.58 -10.68 -14.15
N LEU A 28 -19.62 -10.17 -13.37
CA LEU A 28 -19.30 -8.75 -13.31
C LEU A 28 -18.20 -8.36 -14.31
N ARG A 29 -18.32 -7.20 -14.93
CA ARG A 29 -17.22 -6.52 -15.65
C ARG A 29 -16.29 -5.80 -14.67
N GLN A 30 -15.09 -5.45 -15.13
CA GLN A 30 -14.11 -4.72 -14.29
C GLN A 30 -14.68 -3.39 -13.78
N GLY A 31 -15.37 -2.63 -14.64
CA GLY A 31 -16.01 -1.37 -14.25
C GLY A 31 -17.18 -1.55 -13.28
N GLU A 32 -17.94 -2.65 -13.41
CA GLU A 32 -19.05 -2.96 -12.51
C GLU A 32 -18.54 -3.35 -11.13
N LEU A 33 -17.52 -4.22 -11.07
CA LEU A 33 -16.86 -4.52 -9.80
C LEU A 33 -16.32 -3.23 -9.17
N GLY A 34 -15.57 -2.43 -9.93
CA GLY A 34 -15.03 -1.16 -9.44
C GLY A 34 -16.11 -0.25 -8.85
N ALA A 35 -17.23 -0.09 -9.54
CA ALA A 35 -18.36 0.69 -9.05
C ALA A 35 -18.95 0.14 -7.74
N LEU A 36 -19.05 -1.19 -7.59
CA LEU A 36 -19.56 -1.83 -6.37
C LEU A 36 -18.64 -1.60 -5.15
N ILE A 37 -17.31 -1.67 -5.36
CA ILE A 37 -16.32 -1.56 -4.28
C ILE A 37 -15.76 -0.14 -4.08
N GLY A 38 -16.22 0.85 -4.87
CA GLY A 38 -15.77 2.24 -4.77
C GLY A 38 -14.38 2.52 -5.38
N TYR A 39 -13.96 1.72 -6.36
CA TYR A 39 -12.68 1.85 -7.06
C TYR A 39 -12.87 2.05 -8.57
N SER A 40 -11.85 2.61 -9.24
CA SER A 40 -11.90 2.76 -10.69
C SER A 40 -11.71 1.41 -11.40
N GLU A 41 -12.30 1.28 -12.59
CA GLU A 41 -12.08 0.14 -13.48
C GLU A 41 -10.58 -0.10 -13.72
N GLU A 42 -9.81 0.97 -13.93
CA GLU A 42 -8.37 0.90 -14.12
C GLU A 42 -7.65 0.29 -12.91
N MET A 43 -8.10 0.60 -11.68
CA MET A 43 -7.51 0.01 -10.48
C MET A 43 -7.75 -1.49 -10.42
N VAL A 44 -9.00 -1.93 -10.66
CA VAL A 44 -9.36 -3.35 -10.75
C VAL A 44 -8.50 -4.04 -11.81
N SER A 45 -8.43 -3.44 -13.00
CA SER A 45 -7.64 -3.93 -14.13
C SER A 45 -6.14 -4.06 -13.79
N SER A 46 -5.58 -3.11 -13.04
CA SER A 46 -4.17 -3.11 -12.64
C SER A 46 -3.86 -4.19 -11.60
N VAL A 47 -4.77 -4.40 -10.64
CA VAL A 47 -4.69 -5.47 -9.64
C VAL A 47 -4.80 -6.84 -10.31
N GLU A 48 -5.75 -7.04 -11.22
CA GLU A 48 -5.93 -8.32 -11.93
C GLU A 48 -4.70 -8.72 -12.76
N ARG A 49 -3.97 -7.73 -13.30
CA ARG A 49 -2.71 -7.98 -14.03
C ARG A 49 -1.51 -8.19 -13.11
N GLY A 50 -1.67 -8.07 -11.79
CA GLY A 50 -0.58 -8.11 -10.82
C GLY A 50 0.39 -6.93 -10.92
N ARG A 51 -0.01 -5.82 -11.58
CA ARG A 51 0.83 -4.59 -11.69
C ARG A 51 0.79 -3.78 -10.41
N ARG A 52 -0.29 -3.89 -9.64
CA ARG A 52 -0.49 -3.20 -8.37
C ARG A 52 -0.87 -4.21 -7.30
N ALA A 53 -0.18 -4.15 -6.15
CA ALA A 53 -0.58 -4.92 -4.98
C ALA A 53 -1.92 -4.35 -4.45
N PRO A 54 -2.98 -5.18 -4.32
CA PRO A 54 -4.22 -4.75 -3.72
C PRO A 54 -4.01 -4.39 -2.25
N LYS A 55 -4.84 -3.50 -1.73
CA LYS A 55 -4.90 -3.22 -0.30
C LYS A 55 -5.84 -4.21 0.40
N PRO A 56 -5.71 -4.40 1.72
CA PRO A 56 -6.65 -5.22 2.48
C PRO A 56 -8.11 -4.82 2.23
N GLU A 57 -8.41 -3.52 2.26
CA GLU A 57 -9.78 -3.02 2.06
C GLU A 57 -10.32 -3.31 0.66
N PHE A 58 -9.44 -3.43 -0.35
CA PHE A 58 -9.82 -3.84 -1.69
C PHE A 58 -10.17 -5.34 -1.73
N LEU A 59 -9.39 -6.18 -1.04
CA LEU A 59 -9.61 -7.63 -1.00
C LEU A 59 -10.92 -7.96 -0.29
N ASP A 60 -11.17 -7.33 0.86
CA ASP A 60 -12.40 -7.52 1.63
C ASP A 60 -13.64 -7.08 0.84
N ALA A 61 -13.62 -5.86 0.30
CA ALA A 61 -14.74 -5.36 -0.50
C ALA A 61 -15.00 -6.22 -1.74
N THR A 62 -13.93 -6.73 -2.37
CA THR A 62 -14.08 -7.64 -3.52
C THR A 62 -14.65 -8.99 -3.08
N ASP A 63 -14.21 -9.54 -1.95
CA ASP A 63 -14.70 -10.80 -1.41
C ASP A 63 -16.20 -10.76 -1.15
N GLU A 64 -16.66 -9.68 -0.52
CA GLU A 64 -18.08 -9.42 -0.28
C GLU A 64 -18.86 -9.24 -1.59
N ALA A 65 -18.33 -8.45 -2.53
CA ALA A 65 -19.02 -8.15 -3.79
C ALA A 65 -19.21 -9.38 -4.68
N VAL A 66 -18.28 -10.33 -4.65
CA VAL A 66 -18.35 -11.56 -5.47
C VAL A 66 -18.83 -12.79 -4.67
N GLY A 67 -19.09 -12.64 -3.38
CA GLY A 67 -19.51 -13.74 -2.50
C GLY A 67 -18.44 -14.83 -2.34
N ALA A 68 -17.16 -14.45 -2.30
CA ALA A 68 -16.06 -15.41 -2.21
C ALA A 68 -15.95 -16.08 -0.83
N GLY A 69 -16.55 -15.53 0.22
CA GLY A 69 -16.68 -16.16 1.54
C GLY A 69 -15.34 -16.26 2.26
N GLY A 70 -14.59 -15.16 2.28
CA GLY A 70 -13.31 -14.97 2.94
C GLY A 70 -12.10 -15.49 2.16
N LYS A 71 -12.29 -16.06 0.97
CA LYS A 71 -11.19 -16.66 0.18
C LYS A 71 -10.25 -15.61 -0.41
N LEU A 72 -10.78 -14.46 -0.81
CA LEU A 72 -9.97 -13.36 -1.32
C LEU A 72 -9.32 -12.57 -0.18
N SER A 73 -10.05 -12.33 0.91
CA SER A 73 -9.49 -11.71 2.13
C SER A 73 -8.32 -12.51 2.70
N ALA A 74 -8.40 -13.85 2.69
CA ALA A 74 -7.30 -14.72 3.16
C ALA A 74 -5.97 -14.54 2.39
N THR A 75 -6.00 -13.99 1.18
CA THR A 75 -4.79 -13.74 0.38
C THR A 75 -4.01 -12.48 0.80
N GLU A 76 -4.53 -11.71 1.75
CA GLU A 76 -3.89 -10.48 2.25
C GLU A 76 -2.46 -10.74 2.73
N GLU A 77 -2.23 -11.82 3.49
CA GLU A 77 -0.91 -12.14 4.03
C GLU A 77 0.11 -12.43 2.91
N ASP A 78 -0.32 -13.12 1.85
CA ASP A 78 0.52 -13.41 0.68
C ASP A 78 0.85 -12.13 -0.10
N VAL A 79 -0.13 -11.23 -0.25
CA VAL A 79 0.07 -9.92 -0.88
C VAL A 79 1.00 -9.04 -0.04
N GLU A 80 0.89 -9.06 1.30
CA GLU A 80 1.77 -8.30 2.18
C GLU A 80 3.23 -8.78 2.06
N LYS A 81 3.43 -10.11 2.08
CA LYS A 81 4.76 -10.72 1.88
C LYS A 81 5.33 -10.39 0.51
N ALA A 82 4.51 -10.41 -0.55
CA ALA A 82 4.94 -10.05 -1.90
C ALA A 82 5.26 -8.55 -2.02
N ARG A 83 4.52 -7.68 -1.32
CA ARG A 83 4.76 -6.22 -1.32
C ARG A 83 6.08 -5.86 -0.63
N TYR A 84 6.51 -6.65 0.35
CA TYR A 84 7.74 -6.44 1.12
C TYR A 84 8.65 -7.66 1.03
N PRO A 85 9.48 -7.78 -0.05
CA PRO A 85 10.49 -8.82 -0.13
C PRO A 85 11.39 -8.79 1.12
N LYS A 86 11.94 -9.95 1.49
CA LYS A 86 12.60 -10.18 2.81
C LYS A 86 13.67 -9.13 3.12
N SER A 87 14.42 -8.69 2.12
CA SER A 87 15.42 -7.62 2.19
C SER A 87 14.88 -6.28 2.71
N VAL A 88 13.61 -5.93 2.44
CA VAL A 88 12.94 -4.73 2.96
C VAL A 88 12.31 -4.98 4.35
N ARG A 89 11.91 -6.22 4.64
CA ARG A 89 11.43 -6.64 5.98
C ARG A 89 12.56 -6.52 7.02
N ASP A 90 13.79 -6.83 6.64
CA ASP A 90 14.97 -6.68 7.47
C ASP A 90 15.35 -5.21 7.71
N LEU A 91 15.13 -4.31 6.74
CA LEU A 91 15.32 -2.87 6.94
C LEU A 91 14.33 -2.28 7.97
N LYS A 92 13.08 -2.77 8.01
CA LYS A 92 12.06 -2.35 9.00
C LYS A 92 12.35 -2.91 10.41
N LYS A 93 12.96 -4.10 10.51
CA LYS A 93 13.55 -4.59 11.77
C LYS A 93 14.72 -3.72 12.20
N LEU A 94 15.63 -3.40 11.28
CA LEU A 94 16.81 -2.58 11.58
C LEU A 94 16.43 -1.19 12.10
N ARG A 95 15.43 -0.52 11.51
CA ARG A 95 14.96 0.81 11.92
C ARG A 95 14.31 0.84 13.31
N ARG A 96 13.79 -0.29 13.80
CA ARG A 96 13.29 -0.44 15.18
C ARG A 96 14.43 -0.53 16.19
N SER A 97 15.54 -1.14 15.79
CA SER A 97 16.80 -1.20 16.56
C SER A 97 17.64 0.08 16.49
N THR A 98 17.59 0.87 15.40
CA THR A 98 18.33 2.16 15.30
C THR A 98 17.58 3.35 15.91
N ALA A 99 16.26 3.26 16.11
CA ALA A 99 15.49 4.29 16.83
C ALA A 99 15.90 4.42 18.32
N ALA A 100 16.64 3.44 18.86
CA ALA A 100 17.23 3.51 20.20
C ALA A 100 18.56 4.29 20.26
N SER A 101 19.08 4.81 19.14
CA SER A 101 20.37 5.52 19.09
C SER A 101 20.34 6.77 18.20
N VAL A 102 19.24 7.52 18.20
CA VAL A 102 19.33 8.94 17.83
C VAL A 102 19.57 9.69 19.15
N PRO A 103 20.76 10.30 19.37
CA PRO A 103 20.93 11.16 20.51
C PRO A 103 19.88 12.27 20.42
N ALA A 104 19.09 12.45 21.47
CA ALA A 104 18.21 13.59 21.61
C ALA A 104 19.08 14.86 21.51
N TRP A 105 19.06 15.51 20.34
CA TRP A 105 19.68 16.81 20.15
C TRP A 105 19.11 17.74 21.22
N HIS A 106 19.97 18.08 22.19
CA HIS A 106 19.63 18.99 23.28
C HIS A 106 19.35 20.38 22.70
N ASP A 107 18.13 20.86 22.90
CA ASP A 107 17.75 22.26 22.71
C ASP A 107 18.46 23.13 23.76
N LYS A 108 19.70 23.53 23.48
CA LYS A 108 20.36 24.64 24.17
C LYS A 108 20.04 25.94 23.44
N LYS A 109 18.82 26.44 23.58
CA LYS A 109 18.58 27.89 23.39
C LYS A 109 19.10 28.63 24.61
N SER A 110 20.39 28.96 24.58
CA SER A 110 20.94 30.03 25.41
C SER A 110 21.85 30.90 24.56
N SER A 111 21.48 32.19 24.50
CA SER A 111 22.26 33.34 24.05
C SER A 111 22.87 33.29 22.65
N ILE A 112 22.17 33.83 21.64
CA ILE A 112 22.75 34.78 20.69
C ILE A 112 21.64 35.79 20.36
N GLY A 113 21.82 37.02 20.81
CA GLY A 113 20.96 38.12 20.41
C GLY A 113 21.21 38.49 18.96
N CYS A 114 20.17 38.45 18.13
CA CYS A 114 20.17 39.11 16.84
C CYS A 114 18.93 40.00 16.75
N ARG A 115 19.17 41.31 16.84
CA ARG A 115 18.24 42.38 16.50
C ARG A 115 17.88 42.26 15.01
N GLY A 116 16.61 42.46 14.67
CA GLY A 116 16.20 42.64 13.26
C GLY A 116 14.81 42.14 12.92
N ARG A 117 13.76 42.63 13.58
CA ARG A 117 12.39 42.45 13.12
C ARG A 117 12.12 43.33 11.89
N ARG A 118 11.93 42.72 10.72
CA ARG A 118 10.99 43.21 9.70
C ARG A 118 10.32 42.00 9.02
N SER A 119 9.04 41.84 9.30
CA SER A 119 8.15 40.84 8.70
C SER A 119 7.56 41.38 7.39
N PRO A 120 7.62 40.65 6.27
CA PRO A 120 6.75 40.94 5.12
C PRO A 120 5.35 40.36 5.35
N SER A 121 4.36 41.26 5.45
CA SER A 121 2.94 40.96 5.49
C SER A 121 2.44 40.59 4.09
N TYR A 122 1.83 39.42 3.92
CA TYR A 122 1.04 39.12 2.71
C TYR A 122 -0.41 38.89 3.11
N LYS A 123 -1.26 39.87 2.76
CA LYS A 123 -2.70 39.87 2.99
C LYS A 123 -3.40 38.96 1.97
N LYS A 124 -4.35 38.19 2.47
CA LYS A 124 -5.41 37.50 1.72
C LYS A 124 -6.11 38.46 0.75
N ARG A 125 -6.31 38.02 -0.48
CA ARG A 125 -7.47 38.32 -1.32
C ARG A 125 -7.84 37.05 -2.08
#